data_AF-A0A349BSB2-F1
#
_entry.id   AF-A0A349BSB2-F1
#
_cell.length_a   1.000
_cell.length_b   1.000
_cell.length_c   1.000
_cell.angle_alpha   90.00
_cell.angle_beta   90.00
_cell.angle_gamma   90.00
#
_symmetry.space_group_name_H-M   'P 1'
#
loop_
_entity.id
_entity.type
_entity.pdbx_description
1 polymer ?
#
loop_
_entity_poly.entity_id
_entity_poly.type
_entity_poly.pdbx_seq_one_letter_code
_entity_poly.pdbx_strand_id
1 'polypeptide(L)'
;MKRFFLLLGIFGSLTIQAQQIQWMTLAQAMEAQKQVPKKIFMDVYTDWCGPCKLLDKNTFQNPDVSNYISEHFYAVKFNAEGQEEIKFFDQTYTNPNFDPNRNGRNATHQFTQFLGVKGYPTMVFFSENGDPIMPVVGYQKPQQLELFLKMIKQGDYQVFSKPEDFENYRKNFRPKFRG
;
A
#
# COMPACT_ATOMS: atom_id res chain seq x y z
N MET A 1 37.37 19.94 50.41
CA MET A 1 36.65 18.74 49.91
C MET A 1 35.81 19.13 48.70
N LYS A 2 36.35 19.00 47.48
CA LYS A 2 35.66 19.36 46.23
C LYS A 2 34.91 18.12 45.73
N ARG A 3 33.58 18.13 45.83
CA ARG A 3 32.72 17.05 45.33
C ARG A 3 32.54 17.23 43.83
N PHE A 4 33.15 16.35 43.05
CA PHE A 4 32.93 16.22 41.61
C PHE A 4 31.57 15.54 41.39
N PHE A 5 30.58 16.27 40.88
CA PHE A 5 29.33 15.67 40.40
C PHE A 5 29.53 15.20 38.96
N LEU A 6 29.70 13.89 38.78
CA LEU A 6 29.76 13.22 37.48
C LEU A 6 28.32 13.00 36.99
N LEU A 7 27.83 13.90 36.14
CA LEU A 7 26.57 13.73 35.41
C LEU A 7 26.79 12.72 34.28
N LEU A 8 26.45 11.46 34.54
CA LEU A 8 26.42 10.40 33.53
C LEU A 8 25.19 10.63 32.64
N GLY A 9 25.39 11.23 31.47
CA GLY A 9 24.34 11.38 30.46
C GLY A 9 24.00 10.03 29.85
N ILE A 10 22.81 9.49 30.16
CA ILE A 10 22.27 8.31 29.51
C ILE A 10 21.80 8.73 28.10
N PHE A 11 22.67 8.54 27.11
CA PHE A 11 22.28 8.55 25.70
C PHE A 11 21.53 7.25 25.41
N GLY A 12 20.20 7.28 25.56
CA GLY A 12 19.34 6.20 25.11
C GLY A 12 19.30 6.18 23.58
N SER A 13 19.97 5.21 22.96
CA SER A 13 19.85 4.95 21.53
C SER A 13 18.42 4.50 21.24
N LEU A 14 17.59 5.38 20.68
CA LEU A 14 16.31 4.99 20.11
C LEU A 14 16.59 4.16 18.86
N THR A 15 16.65 2.84 19.02
CA THR A 15 16.62 1.92 17.90
C THR A 15 15.24 2.01 17.27
N ILE A 16 15.13 2.69 16.12
CA ILE A 16 13.94 2.64 15.27
C ILE A 16 13.84 1.22 14.72
N GLN A 17 13.07 0.38 15.40
CA GLN A 17 12.77 -0.95 14.92
C GLN A 17 11.84 -0.82 13.71
N ALA A 18 12.21 -1.45 12.59
CA ALA A 18 11.40 -1.43 11.38
C ALA A 18 10.00 -1.98 11.69
N GLN A 19 8.95 -1.20 11.47
CA GLN A 19 7.59 -1.64 11.68
C GLN A 19 7.14 -2.48 10.49
N GLN A 20 6.64 -3.68 10.77
CA GLN A 20 5.99 -4.50 9.78
C GLN A 20 4.61 -3.91 9.46
N ILE A 21 4.26 -3.86 8.17
CA ILE A 21 2.96 -3.38 7.71
C ILE A 21 1.85 -4.23 8.35
N GLN A 22 0.93 -3.54 9.04
CA GLN A 22 -0.27 -4.15 9.60
C GLN A 22 -1.35 -4.19 8.52
N TRP A 23 -1.38 -5.31 7.78
CA TRP A 23 -2.37 -5.54 6.74
C TRP A 23 -3.75 -5.77 7.34
N MET A 24 -4.78 -5.17 6.72
CA MET A 24 -6.18 -5.33 7.10
C MET A 24 -7.07 -5.59 5.88
N THR A 25 -8.32 -5.94 6.12
CA THR A 25 -9.36 -6.02 5.08
C THR A 25 -9.79 -4.62 4.65
N LEU A 26 -10.39 -4.50 3.46
CA LEU A 26 -10.94 -3.22 3.01
C LEU A 26 -12.02 -2.70 3.96
N ALA A 27 -12.87 -3.59 4.48
CA ALA A 27 -13.92 -3.22 5.43
C ALA A 27 -13.36 -2.59 6.72
N GLN A 28 -12.28 -3.18 7.26
CA GLN A 28 -11.59 -2.62 8.43
C GLN A 28 -10.98 -1.24 8.13
N ALA A 29 -10.35 -1.08 6.96
CA ALA A 29 -9.77 0.19 6.56
C ALA A 29 -10.83 1.28 6.38
N MET A 30 -11.96 0.96 5.75
CA MET A 30 -13.07 1.90 5.58
C MET A 30 -13.71 2.30 6.92
N GLU A 31 -13.84 1.36 7.86
CA GLU A 31 -14.32 1.69 9.21
C GLU A 31 -13.32 2.58 9.96
N ALA A 32 -12.02 2.30 9.82
CA ALA A 32 -10.98 3.14 10.40
C ALA A 32 -10.96 4.56 9.81
N GLN A 33 -11.21 4.71 8.50
CA GLN A 33 -11.33 6.02 7.83
C GLN A 33 -12.44 6.90 8.42
N LYS A 34 -13.56 6.31 8.86
CA LYS A 34 -14.65 7.06 9.51
C LYS A 34 -14.21 7.70 10.83
N GLN A 35 -13.28 7.07 11.53
CA GLN A 35 -12.76 7.55 12.82
C GLN A 35 -11.58 8.52 12.61
N VAL A 36 -10.64 8.14 11.75
CA VAL A 36 -9.46 8.94 11.42
C VAL A 36 -9.25 8.92 9.91
N PRO A 37 -9.60 10.03 9.21
CA PRO A 37 -9.44 10.12 7.77
C PRO A 37 -7.98 9.92 7.35
N LYS A 38 -7.72 8.83 6.63
CA LYS A 38 -6.39 8.46 6.12
C LYS A 38 -6.56 7.67 4.82
N LYS A 39 -5.72 7.92 3.82
CA LYS A 39 -5.77 7.20 2.53
C LYS A 39 -5.53 5.70 2.71
N ILE A 40 -6.05 4.90 1.79
CA ILE A 40 -5.82 3.44 1.75
C ILE A 40 -4.76 3.12 0.71
N PHE A 41 -3.82 2.25 1.05
CA PHE A 41 -2.90 1.58 0.15
C PHE A 41 -3.29 0.10 0.07
N MET A 42 -3.77 -0.35 -1.08
CA MET A 42 -4.20 -1.74 -1.28
C MET A 42 -3.20 -2.50 -2.16
N ASP A 43 -2.67 -3.60 -1.66
CA ASP A 43 -1.96 -4.62 -2.45
C ASP A 43 -2.96 -5.63 -3.01
N VAL A 44 -3.13 -5.62 -4.34
CA VAL A 44 -3.98 -6.55 -5.07
C VAL A 44 -3.11 -7.68 -5.65
N TYR A 45 -3.25 -8.87 -5.06
CA TYR A 45 -2.38 -10.02 -5.33
C TYR A 45 -3.19 -11.29 -5.66
N THR A 46 -2.49 -12.36 -6.03
CA THR A 46 -3.02 -13.74 -6.07
C THR A 46 -1.99 -14.71 -5.50
N ASP A 47 -2.43 -15.86 -4.98
CA ASP A 47 -1.55 -16.81 -4.27
C ASP A 47 -0.48 -17.46 -5.16
N TRP A 48 -0.79 -17.64 -6.45
CA TRP A 48 0.10 -18.22 -7.46
C TRP A 48 1.06 -17.19 -8.07
N CYS A 49 0.88 -15.90 -7.81
CA CYS A 49 1.65 -14.83 -8.44
C CYS A 49 3.08 -14.73 -7.87
N GLY A 50 4.07 -15.22 -8.64
CA GLY A 50 5.50 -15.11 -8.30
C GLY A 50 5.96 -13.65 -8.07
N PRO A 51 5.70 -12.71 -9.00
CA PRO A 51 6.06 -11.31 -8.82
C PRO A 51 5.45 -10.64 -7.58
N CYS A 52 4.26 -11.06 -7.16
CA CYS A 52 3.60 -10.56 -5.94
C CYS A 52 4.41 -10.96 -4.70
N LYS A 53 4.89 -12.21 -4.62
CA LYS A 53 5.76 -12.68 -3.53
C LYS A 53 7.10 -11.95 -3.52
N LEU A 54 7.64 -11.62 -4.68
CA LEU A 54 8.86 -10.80 -4.77
C LEU A 54 8.60 -9.37 -4.28
N LEU A 55 7.45 -8.77 -4.61
CA LEU A 55 7.07 -7.44 -4.14
C LEU A 55 6.96 -7.41 -2.61
N ASP A 56 6.26 -8.38 -2.02
CA ASP A 56 6.16 -8.57 -0.58
C ASP A 56 7.56 -8.62 0.07
N LYS A 57 8.43 -9.49 -0.45
CA LYS A 57 9.77 -9.72 0.13
C LYS A 57 10.73 -8.56 -0.04
N ASN A 58 10.82 -8.00 -1.24
CA ASN A 58 11.89 -7.06 -1.57
C ASN A 58 11.48 -5.60 -1.39
N THR A 59 10.17 -5.32 -1.33
CA THR A 59 9.66 -3.94 -1.31
C THR A 59 8.85 -3.67 -0.06
N PHE A 60 7.84 -4.48 0.26
CA PHE A 60 7.01 -4.21 1.44
C PHE A 60 7.69 -4.54 2.77
N GLN A 61 8.73 -5.38 2.76
CA GLN A 61 9.61 -5.60 3.92
C GLN A 61 10.79 -4.61 3.98
N ASN A 62 10.97 -3.74 2.97
CA ASN A 62 11.94 -2.66 3.07
C ASN A 62 11.50 -1.71 4.21
N PRO A 63 12.37 -1.42 5.20
CA PRO A 63 11.95 -0.64 6.36
C PRO A 63 11.45 0.77 6.03
N ASP A 64 12.00 1.40 4.98
CA ASP A 64 11.60 2.76 4.63
C ASP A 64 10.19 2.74 4.01
N VAL A 65 9.89 1.72 3.20
CA VAL A 65 8.56 1.48 2.62
C VAL A 65 7.56 1.12 3.71
N SER A 66 7.89 0.14 4.56
CA SER A 66 6.97 -0.38 5.57
C SER A 66 6.60 0.66 6.60
N ASN A 67 7.57 1.45 7.06
CA ASN A 67 7.34 2.57 7.98
C ASN A 67 6.46 3.63 7.32
N TYR A 68 6.77 4.04 6.08
CA TYR A 68 6.00 5.07 5.40
C TYR A 68 4.55 4.66 5.13
N ILE A 69 4.33 3.40 4.71
CA ILE A 69 2.98 2.86 4.53
C ILE A 69 2.22 2.87 5.85
N SER A 70 2.83 2.33 6.91
CA SER A 70 2.19 2.20 8.23
C SER A 70 1.85 3.56 8.85
N GLU A 71 2.70 4.57 8.64
CA GLU A 71 2.48 5.91 9.15
C GLU A 71 1.33 6.61 8.40
N HIS A 72 1.35 6.55 7.07
CA HIS A 72 0.55 7.45 6.24
C HIS A 72 -0.69 6.82 5.58
N PHE A 73 -0.80 5.49 5.59
CA PHE A 73 -1.90 4.77 4.93
C PHE A 73 -2.53 3.71 5.84
N TYR A 74 -3.79 3.38 5.57
CA TYR A 74 -4.33 2.08 5.95
C TYR A 74 -3.92 1.06 4.88
N ALA A 75 -3.19 0.03 5.28
CA ALA A 75 -2.65 -0.98 4.36
C ALA A 75 -3.63 -2.14 4.22
N VAL A 76 -4.18 -2.32 3.01
CA VAL A 76 -5.12 -3.40 2.70
C VAL A 76 -4.44 -4.46 1.85
N LYS A 77 -4.67 -5.73 2.16
CA LYS A 77 -4.22 -6.84 1.32
C LYS A 77 -5.44 -7.55 0.77
N PHE A 78 -5.58 -7.59 -0.54
CA PHE A 78 -6.77 -8.11 -1.22
C PHE A 78 -6.39 -9.19 -2.23
N ASN A 79 -6.94 -10.39 -2.07
CA ASN A 79 -6.76 -11.47 -3.02
C ASN A 79 -7.75 -11.31 -4.18
N ALA A 80 -7.22 -10.98 -5.35
CA ALA A 80 -7.98 -10.68 -6.54
C ALA A 80 -8.80 -11.86 -7.11
N GLU A 81 -8.50 -13.07 -6.66
CA GLU A 81 -9.17 -14.31 -7.02
C GLU A 81 -9.77 -15.00 -5.78
N GLY A 82 -9.84 -14.31 -4.64
CA GLY A 82 -10.39 -14.83 -3.39
C GLY A 82 -11.92 -14.90 -3.40
N GLN A 83 -12.47 -15.36 -2.27
CA GLN A 83 -13.91 -15.49 -2.01
C GLN A 83 -14.47 -14.43 -1.06
N GLU A 84 -13.66 -13.44 -0.66
CA GLU A 84 -14.04 -12.40 0.29
C GLU A 84 -15.23 -11.58 -0.25
N GLU A 85 -16.29 -11.42 0.54
CA GLU A 85 -17.36 -10.48 0.19
C GLU A 85 -16.93 -9.05 0.49
N ILE A 86 -16.93 -8.18 -0.54
CA ILE A 86 -16.54 -6.78 -0.41
C ILE A 86 -17.80 -5.90 -0.49
N LYS A 87 -18.15 -5.27 0.64
CA LYS A 87 -19.16 -4.20 0.68
C LYS A 87 -18.45 -2.87 0.47
N PHE A 88 -18.75 -2.21 -0.64
CA PHE A 88 -18.10 -0.96 -1.03
C PHE A 88 -19.17 0.04 -1.48
N PHE A 89 -19.35 1.08 -0.68
CA PHE A 89 -20.49 1.99 -0.74
C PHE A 89 -21.82 1.21 -0.77
N ASP A 90 -22.68 1.46 -1.76
CA ASP A 90 -24.01 0.85 -1.86
C ASP A 90 -24.00 -0.48 -2.65
N GLN A 91 -22.82 -1.03 -2.93
CA GLN A 91 -22.67 -2.25 -3.73
C GLN A 91 -21.92 -3.34 -2.95
N THR A 92 -22.31 -4.59 -3.23
CA THR A 92 -21.64 -5.78 -2.72
C THR A 92 -21.01 -6.52 -3.89
N TYR A 93 -19.72 -6.81 -3.78
CA TYR A 93 -18.94 -7.53 -4.77
C TYR A 93 -18.53 -8.89 -4.20
N THR A 94 -18.70 -9.94 -5.00
CA THR A 94 -18.35 -11.31 -4.64
C THR A 94 -17.53 -11.98 -5.74
N ASN A 95 -17.20 -13.26 -5.57
CA ASN A 95 -16.61 -14.09 -6.62
C ASN A 95 -17.49 -15.34 -6.87
N PRO A 96 -18.58 -15.21 -7.63
CA PRO A 96 -19.55 -16.29 -7.79
C PRO A 96 -18.99 -17.52 -8.51
N ASN A 97 -17.88 -17.36 -9.24
CA ASN A 97 -17.21 -18.44 -9.98
C ASN A 97 -15.97 -18.96 -9.25
N PHE A 98 -15.78 -18.59 -7.98
CA PHE A 98 -14.71 -19.14 -7.15
C PHE A 98 -14.92 -20.64 -6.93
N ASP A 99 -13.88 -21.43 -7.19
CA ASP A 99 -13.87 -22.87 -6.94
C ASP A 99 -12.85 -23.21 -5.83
N PRO A 100 -13.29 -23.63 -4.63
CA PRO A 100 -12.39 -23.94 -3.53
C PRO A 100 -11.51 -25.18 -3.77
N ASN A 101 -11.88 -26.05 -4.72
CA ASN A 101 -11.14 -27.26 -5.06
C ASN A 101 -10.12 -27.06 -6.18
N ARG A 102 -10.05 -25.84 -6.75
CA ARG A 102 -9.17 -25.55 -7.87
C ARG A 102 -7.72 -25.39 -7.41
N ASN A 103 -6.83 -26.11 -8.06
CA ASN A 103 -5.39 -25.92 -7.91
C ASN A 103 -4.87 -24.88 -8.91
N GLY A 104 -4.30 -23.78 -8.42
CA GLY A 104 -3.70 -22.72 -9.25
C GLY A 104 -4.58 -21.48 -9.36
N ARG A 105 -4.83 -21.01 -10.59
CA ARG A 105 -5.58 -19.77 -10.83
C ARG A 105 -7.07 -19.97 -10.63
N ASN A 106 -7.74 -19.04 -9.94
CA ASN A 106 -9.18 -19.04 -9.76
C ASN A 106 -9.88 -18.00 -10.64
N ALA A 107 -11.21 -17.91 -10.55
CA ALA A 107 -11.96 -16.85 -11.19
C ALA A 107 -11.61 -15.48 -10.59
N THR A 108 -11.58 -14.45 -11.43
CA THR A 108 -11.34 -13.07 -10.99
C THR A 108 -12.52 -12.52 -10.19
N HIS A 109 -12.26 -12.07 -8.97
CA HIS A 109 -13.24 -11.43 -8.09
C HIS A 109 -13.88 -10.20 -8.77
N GLN A 110 -15.18 -9.96 -8.58
CA GLN A 110 -15.88 -8.84 -9.22
C GLN A 110 -15.27 -7.48 -8.84
N PHE A 111 -14.86 -7.32 -7.57
CA PHE A 111 -14.18 -6.11 -7.10
C PHE A 111 -12.86 -5.83 -7.85
N THR A 112 -12.09 -6.88 -8.21
CA THR A 112 -10.89 -6.72 -9.05
C THR A 112 -11.22 -6.11 -10.41
N GLN A 113 -12.35 -6.52 -11.00
CA GLN A 113 -12.83 -6.00 -12.28
C GLN A 113 -13.28 -4.55 -12.14
N PHE A 114 -13.99 -4.22 -11.05
CA PHE A 114 -14.40 -2.85 -10.72
C PHE A 114 -13.20 -1.91 -10.58
N LEU A 115 -12.12 -2.36 -9.90
CA LEU A 115 -10.89 -1.59 -9.76
C LEU A 115 -10.09 -1.45 -11.07
N GLY A 116 -10.52 -2.09 -12.16
CA GLY A 116 -9.84 -2.02 -13.45
C GLY A 116 -8.45 -2.66 -13.43
N VAL A 117 -8.21 -3.64 -12.56
CA VAL A 117 -6.92 -4.32 -12.42
C VAL A 117 -6.67 -5.20 -13.65
N LYS A 118 -5.59 -4.91 -14.38
CA LYS A 118 -5.23 -5.59 -15.64
C LYS A 118 -4.10 -6.62 -15.50
N GLY A 119 -3.49 -6.74 -14.34
CA GLY A 119 -2.38 -7.65 -14.07
C GLY A 119 -1.96 -7.64 -12.60
N TYR A 120 -1.10 -8.57 -12.22
CA TYR A 120 -0.65 -8.74 -10.83
C TYR A 120 0.88 -8.67 -10.71
N PRO A 121 1.42 -8.09 -9.62
CA PRO A 121 0.68 -7.34 -8.60
C PRO A 121 0.14 -6.02 -9.14
N THR A 122 -0.88 -5.46 -8.50
CA THR A 122 -1.30 -4.08 -8.70
C THR A 122 -1.53 -3.43 -7.35
N MET A 123 -0.99 -2.22 -7.15
CA MET A 123 -1.29 -1.44 -5.95
C MET A 123 -2.35 -0.40 -6.29
N VAL A 124 -3.43 -0.35 -5.51
CA VAL A 124 -4.51 0.63 -5.70
C VAL A 124 -4.55 1.57 -4.51
N PHE A 125 -4.64 2.87 -4.79
CA PHE A 125 -4.78 3.89 -3.76
C PHE A 125 -6.23 4.37 -3.68
N PHE A 126 -6.69 4.65 -2.46
CA PHE A 126 -8.01 5.26 -2.24
C PHE A 126 -7.85 6.55 -1.44
N SER A 127 -8.72 7.52 -1.72
CA SER A 127 -8.84 8.77 -0.98
C SER A 127 -9.21 8.53 0.48
N GLU A 128 -9.14 9.56 1.31
CA GLU A 128 -9.60 9.55 2.70
C GLU A 128 -11.09 9.22 2.85
N ASN A 129 -11.88 9.34 1.78
CA ASN A 129 -13.31 9.01 1.75
C ASN A 129 -13.59 7.64 1.11
N GLY A 130 -12.55 6.92 0.70
CA GLY A 130 -12.67 5.60 0.09
C GLY A 130 -12.82 5.60 -1.43
N ASP A 131 -12.72 6.75 -2.12
CA ASP A 131 -12.77 6.79 -3.59
C ASP A 131 -11.48 6.24 -4.20
N PRO A 132 -11.53 5.33 -5.20
CA PRO A 132 -10.33 4.88 -5.90
C PRO A 132 -9.64 6.03 -6.64
N ILE A 133 -8.31 6.12 -6.53
CA ILE A 133 -7.51 7.15 -7.22
C ILE A 133 -6.94 6.60 -8.53
N MET A 134 -5.97 5.68 -8.46
CA MET A 134 -5.42 5.02 -9.64
C MET A 134 -4.72 3.70 -9.29
N PRO A 135 -4.69 2.73 -10.22
CA PRO A 135 -3.88 1.53 -10.08
C PRO A 135 -2.42 1.76 -10.53
N VAL A 136 -1.47 1.26 -9.75
CA VAL A 136 -0.06 1.14 -10.10
C VAL A 136 0.24 -0.32 -10.39
N VAL A 137 0.34 -0.65 -11.68
CA VAL A 137 0.48 -2.03 -12.14
C VAL A 137 1.93 -2.49 -12.11
N GLY A 138 2.14 -3.72 -11.67
CA GLY A 138 3.40 -4.44 -11.75
C GLY A 138 4.32 -4.26 -10.55
N TYR A 139 5.41 -5.03 -10.56
CA TYR A 139 6.42 -5.00 -9.52
C TYR A 139 7.12 -3.63 -9.47
N GLN A 140 7.20 -3.05 -8.27
CA GLN A 140 7.91 -1.80 -8.00
C GLN A 140 9.02 -2.05 -7.00
N LYS A 141 10.24 -1.59 -7.29
CA LYS A 141 11.32 -1.52 -6.28
C LYS A 141 10.98 -0.44 -5.23
N PRO A 142 11.62 -0.45 -4.03
CA PRO A 142 11.37 0.53 -2.98
C PRO A 142 11.35 1.98 -3.46
N GLN A 143 12.35 2.39 -4.24
CA GLN A 143 12.46 3.77 -4.76
C GLN A 143 11.41 4.13 -5.81
N GLN A 144 10.95 3.14 -6.58
CA GLN A 144 9.89 3.34 -7.56
C GLN A 144 8.55 3.49 -6.86
N LEU A 145 8.29 2.66 -5.84
CA LEU A 145 7.08 2.75 -5.03
C LEU A 145 7.05 4.05 -4.21
N GLU A 146 8.21 4.52 -3.72
CA GLU A 146 8.35 5.78 -2.97
C GLU A 146 7.74 6.97 -3.72
N LEU A 147 7.98 7.05 -5.03
CA LEU A 147 7.44 8.11 -5.88
C LEU A 147 5.92 8.17 -5.75
N PHE A 148 5.24 7.04 -5.94
CA PHE A 148 3.79 6.95 -5.88
C PHE A 148 3.27 7.20 -4.46
N LEU A 149 3.89 6.60 -3.45
CA LEU A 149 3.51 6.80 -2.05
C LEU A 149 3.52 8.29 -1.66
N LYS A 150 4.59 9.01 -2.01
CA LYS A 150 4.73 10.44 -1.68
C LYS A 150 3.78 11.32 -2.49
N MET A 151 3.70 11.08 -3.80
CA MET A 151 2.83 11.82 -4.70
C MET A 151 1.35 11.71 -4.28
N ILE A 152 0.89 10.49 -3.96
CA ILE A 152 -0.48 10.26 -3.51
C ILE A 152 -0.72 10.84 -2.11
N LYS A 153 0.24 10.68 -1.19
CA LYS A 153 0.10 11.22 0.17
C LYS A 153 -0.03 12.75 0.15
N GLN A 154 0.80 13.42 -0.65
CA GLN A 154 0.83 14.89 -0.75
C GLN A 154 -0.33 15.45 -1.58
N GLY A 155 -0.92 14.64 -2.47
CA GLY A 155 -2.00 15.09 -3.35
C GLY A 155 -1.51 15.72 -4.64
N ASP A 156 -0.21 15.63 -4.95
CA ASP A 156 0.40 16.27 -6.12
C ASP A 156 -0.25 15.85 -7.44
N TYR A 157 -0.77 14.62 -7.50
CA TYR A 157 -1.46 14.10 -8.68
C TYR A 157 -2.74 14.89 -9.04
N GLN A 158 -3.33 15.63 -8.10
CA GLN A 158 -4.58 16.35 -8.29
C GLN A 158 -4.45 17.54 -9.24
N VAL A 159 -3.23 18.08 -9.40
CA VAL A 159 -2.97 19.20 -10.32
C VAL A 159 -2.45 18.73 -11.68
N PHE A 160 -2.27 17.41 -11.88
CA PHE A 160 -1.85 16.88 -13.17
C PHE A 160 -3.01 16.95 -14.14
N SER A 161 -2.80 17.69 -15.23
CA SER A 161 -3.80 17.94 -16.26
C SER A 161 -3.38 17.37 -17.61
N LYS A 162 -2.08 17.10 -17.78
CA LYS A 162 -1.49 16.58 -19.02
C LYS A 162 -0.53 15.42 -18.72
N PRO A 163 -0.32 14.49 -19.68
CA PRO A 163 0.61 13.37 -19.50
C PRO A 163 2.02 13.79 -19.10
N GLU A 164 2.48 14.96 -19.56
CA GLU A 164 3.82 15.48 -19.28
C GLU A 164 4.01 15.86 -17.80
N ASP A 165 2.94 16.14 -17.05
CA ASP A 165 3.02 16.55 -15.65
C ASP A 165 3.60 15.42 -14.80
N PHE A 166 3.11 14.19 -15.01
CA PHE A 166 3.63 13.01 -14.33
C PHE A 166 5.07 12.70 -14.75
N GLU A 167 5.39 12.83 -16.04
CA GLU A 167 6.75 12.59 -16.53
C GLU A 167 7.76 13.60 -15.95
N ASN A 168 7.36 14.86 -15.85
CA ASN A 168 8.15 15.90 -15.19
C ASN A 168 8.32 15.63 -13.70
N TYR A 169 7.24 15.23 -13.02
CA TYR A 169 7.30 14.84 -11.61
C TYR A 169 8.30 13.70 -11.42
N ARG A 170 8.20 12.63 -12.22
CA ARG A 170 9.09 11.47 -12.19
C ARG A 170 10.55 11.83 -12.45
N LYS A 171 10.82 12.69 -13.44
CA LYS A 171 12.18 13.14 -13.78
C LYS A 171 12.82 13.95 -12.65
N ASN A 172 12.02 14.73 -11.93
CA ASN A 172 12.50 15.59 -10.84
C ASN A 172 12.47 14.92 -9.47
N PHE A 173 11.77 13.80 -9.34
CA PHE A 173 11.74 13.01 -8.12
C PHE A 173 13.14 12.49 -7.76
N ARG A 174 13.50 12.61 -6.49
CA ARG A 174 14.76 12.11 -5.94
C ARG A 174 14.43 11.15 -4.81
N PRO A 175 14.58 9.82 -5.02
CA PRO A 175 14.21 8.85 -4.02
C PRO A 175 15.12 8.98 -2.79
N LYS A 176 14.54 8.75 -1.62
CA LYS A 176 15.20 8.73 -0.32
C LYS A 176 15.16 7.35 0.32
N PHE A 177 14.28 6.46 -0.13
CA PHE A 177 14.23 5.09 0.37
C PHE A 177 15.46 4.32 -0.10
N ARG A 178 15.92 3.41 0.77
CA ARG A 178 16.94 2.43 0.41
C ARG A 178 16.39 1.48 -0.64
N GLY A 179 17.20 1.23 -1.68
CA GLY A 179 16.84 0.39 -2.82
C GLY A 179 16.92 -1.11 -2.56
#